data_AF-A0A424RAG5-F1
#
_entry.id   AF-A0A424RAG5-F1
#
_cell.length_a   1.000
_cell.length_b   1.000
_cell.length_c   1.000
_cell.angle_alpha   90.00
_cell.angle_beta   90.00
_cell.angle_gamma   90.00
#
_symmetry.space_group_name_H-M   'P 1'
#
loop_
_entity.id
_entity.type
_entity.pdbx_description
1 polymer ?
#
loop_
_entity_poly.entity_id
_entity_poly.type
_entity_poly.pdbx_seq_one_letter_code
_entity_poly.pdbx_strand_id
1 'polypeptide(L)'
;MQAYMTKYSSVPEKKEKPKDQRNFKLYEPGMFWKKALKVIEKKYLEKGIKDFRSDNTNLRFFVPTYGPPGNSFKKGFLRKIKAICARQYGRRQLLEVEARFNGYKEAYSDYRAFKIASSFTDPIDLLKFSESKVGSPTEHFCFNNKWYSRSSLNYLLGLCFLFSIFPKFRPKIVLEIGGGFGILAEILGKSNIENLHYLNLDLYPMVSIAEDYVTTCFKKDKKRLVTKKIPSGQFSIKELETFSFFPNYKIEDLRGSIDLFVNFISFQEMEPDIVSNYINKVQNLRPKLVLIRNLREGKQVRKGKSIGVEKPVLKENYINMFSDYVLVESNVLEYGLKTVDGFNSELLLLKRKKEKRHE
;
A
#
# COMPACT_ATOMS: atom_id res chain seq x y z
N MET A 1 -15.45 -23.16 -3.68
CA MET A 1 -14.92 -22.81 -5.02
C MET A 1 -15.87 -21.86 -5.76
N GLN A 2 -17.13 -22.26 -5.99
CA GLN A 2 -18.14 -21.39 -6.63
C GLN A 2 -18.49 -20.15 -5.77
N ALA A 3 -18.73 -20.30 -4.47
CA ALA A 3 -19.04 -19.18 -3.57
C ALA A 3 -17.94 -18.10 -3.44
N TYR A 4 -16.66 -18.46 -3.63
CA TYR A 4 -15.53 -17.50 -3.59
C TYR A 4 -15.41 -16.72 -4.90
N MET A 5 -15.57 -17.40 -6.04
CA MET A 5 -15.67 -16.75 -7.35
C MET A 5 -16.91 -15.84 -7.41
N THR A 6 -18.05 -16.25 -6.84
CA THR A 6 -19.26 -15.40 -6.78
C THR A 6 -19.07 -14.16 -5.87
N LYS A 7 -18.25 -14.23 -4.81
CA LYS A 7 -17.98 -13.09 -3.91
C LYS A 7 -17.11 -12.01 -4.56
N TYR A 8 -16.17 -12.41 -5.43
CA TYR A 8 -15.14 -11.51 -5.99
C TYR A 8 -15.12 -11.42 -7.52
N SER A 9 -16.06 -12.06 -8.22
CA SER A 9 -16.14 -12.07 -9.69
C SER A 9 -15.93 -10.66 -10.25
N SER A 10 -14.83 -10.52 -10.96
CA SER A 10 -14.44 -9.31 -11.68
C SER A 10 -15.40 -9.16 -12.86
N VAL A 11 -16.32 -8.19 -12.76
CA VAL A 11 -17.35 -7.87 -13.75
C VAL A 11 -18.41 -8.98 -13.88
N PRO A 12 -19.72 -8.67 -13.87
CA PRO A 12 -20.74 -9.67 -14.12
C PRO A 12 -20.48 -10.38 -15.45
N GLU A 13 -20.33 -11.71 -15.42
CA GLU A 13 -20.42 -12.51 -16.64
C GLU A 13 -21.78 -12.24 -17.29
N LYS A 14 -21.78 -12.24 -18.63
CA LYS A 14 -22.81 -11.81 -19.58
C LYS A 14 -24.22 -12.42 -19.46
N LYS A 15 -24.65 -12.94 -18.31
CA LYS A 15 -26.00 -13.50 -18.14
C LYS A 15 -26.73 -12.71 -17.06
N GLU A 16 -27.78 -12.02 -17.53
CA GLU A 16 -28.63 -11.04 -16.83
C GLU A 16 -27.97 -9.68 -16.63
N LYS A 17 -28.21 -8.76 -17.58
CA LYS A 17 -27.96 -7.33 -17.37
C LYS A 17 -29.09 -6.75 -16.52
N PRO A 18 -28.87 -6.37 -15.24
CA PRO A 18 -29.46 -5.15 -14.76
C PRO A 18 -28.87 -3.99 -15.61
N LYS A 19 -29.64 -2.90 -15.80
CA LYS A 19 -29.20 -1.66 -16.48
C LYS A 19 -28.12 -0.95 -15.65
N ASP A 20 -26.97 -1.59 -15.49
CA ASP A 20 -25.82 -1.06 -14.81
C ASP A 20 -24.98 -0.26 -15.81
N GLN A 21 -25.09 1.07 -15.76
CA GLN A 21 -24.40 2.01 -16.66
C GLN A 21 -22.93 2.26 -16.25
N ARG A 22 -22.38 1.54 -15.27
CA ARG A 22 -21.00 1.73 -14.81
C ARG A 22 -19.99 1.42 -15.91
N ASN A 23 -19.00 2.31 -16.10
CA ASN A 23 -17.89 2.06 -17.01
C ASN A 23 -16.84 1.14 -16.36
N PHE A 24 -17.12 -0.17 -16.36
CA PHE A 24 -16.24 -1.18 -15.77
C PHE A 24 -14.81 -1.18 -16.33
N LYS A 25 -14.59 -0.63 -17.52
CA LYS A 25 -13.26 -0.51 -18.13
C LYS A 25 -12.28 0.29 -17.26
N LEU A 26 -12.77 1.27 -16.49
CA LEU A 26 -11.96 2.09 -15.58
C LEU A 26 -11.55 1.35 -14.29
N TYR A 27 -12.14 0.18 -14.04
CA TYR A 27 -11.85 -0.66 -12.88
C TYR A 27 -11.11 -1.94 -13.24
N GLU A 28 -10.83 -2.16 -14.53
CA GLU A 28 -10.03 -3.29 -14.99
C GLU A 28 -8.55 -3.11 -14.60
N PRO A 29 -7.83 -4.22 -14.40
CA PRO A 29 -6.40 -4.15 -14.17
C PRO A 29 -5.69 -3.53 -15.37
N GLY A 30 -4.85 -2.53 -15.11
CA GLY A 30 -3.94 -1.98 -16.12
C GLY A 30 -3.00 -3.06 -16.69
N MET A 31 -2.37 -2.76 -17.81
CA MET A 31 -1.47 -3.70 -18.51
C MET A 31 -0.34 -4.22 -17.60
N PHE A 32 0.14 -3.39 -16.66
CA PHE A 32 1.10 -3.77 -15.63
C PHE A 32 0.63 -4.99 -14.79
N TRP A 33 -0.62 -4.97 -14.33
CA TRP A 33 -1.18 -5.98 -13.43
C TRP A 33 -1.79 -7.19 -14.16
N LYS A 34 -2.33 -7.01 -15.37
CA LYS A 34 -3.13 -8.02 -16.08
C LYS A 34 -2.47 -9.40 -16.19
N LYS A 35 -1.15 -9.44 -16.46
CA LYS A 35 -0.40 -10.71 -16.54
C LYS A 35 -0.02 -11.25 -15.16
N ALA A 36 0.29 -10.37 -14.21
CA ALA A 36 0.71 -10.73 -12.86
C ALA A 36 -0.43 -11.38 -12.08
N LEU A 37 -1.64 -10.81 -12.15
CA LEU A 37 -2.80 -11.26 -11.37
C LEU A 37 -3.14 -12.73 -11.64
N LYS A 38 -3.08 -13.20 -12.89
CA LYS A 38 -3.33 -14.62 -13.21
C LYS A 38 -2.36 -15.57 -12.51
N VAL A 39 -1.09 -15.19 -12.41
CA VAL A 39 -0.06 -16.00 -11.73
C VAL A 39 -0.25 -15.95 -10.22
N ILE A 40 -0.55 -14.76 -9.68
CA ILE A 40 -0.80 -14.55 -8.25
C ILE A 40 -2.04 -15.32 -7.83
N GLU A 41 -3.13 -15.25 -8.60
CA GLU A 41 -4.39 -15.94 -8.35
C GLU A 41 -4.20 -17.44 -8.28
N LYS A 42 -3.56 -18.03 -9.30
CA LYS A 42 -3.27 -19.46 -9.31
C LYS A 42 -2.55 -19.90 -8.03
N LYS A 43 -1.50 -19.17 -7.63
CA LYS A 43 -0.74 -19.47 -6.41
C LYS A 43 -1.56 -19.29 -5.14
N TYR A 44 -2.38 -18.25 -5.08
CA TYR A 44 -3.24 -17.99 -3.94
C TYR A 44 -4.30 -19.08 -3.77
N LEU A 45 -4.93 -19.53 -4.87
CA LEU A 45 -5.86 -20.65 -4.85
C LEU A 45 -5.20 -21.97 -4.43
N GLU A 46 -3.94 -22.21 -4.82
CA GLU A 46 -3.19 -23.42 -4.46
C GLU A 46 -2.67 -23.42 -3.02
N LYS A 47 -2.20 -22.28 -2.51
CA LYS A 47 -1.39 -22.20 -1.27
C LYS A 47 -1.95 -21.26 -0.21
N GLY A 48 -3.02 -20.53 -0.51
CA GLY A 48 -3.54 -19.45 0.32
C GLY A 48 -2.46 -18.39 0.61
N ILE A 49 -2.44 -17.89 1.85
CA ILE A 49 -1.52 -16.85 2.31
C ILE A 49 -0.30 -17.37 3.07
N LYS A 50 0.03 -18.67 3.03
CA LYS A 50 1.09 -19.21 3.90
C LYS A 50 2.46 -18.55 3.64
N ASP A 51 2.88 -18.50 2.37
CA ASP A 51 4.24 -18.09 1.97
C ASP A 51 4.27 -16.90 1.00
N PHE A 52 3.17 -16.16 0.88
CA PHE A 52 3.03 -15.14 -0.17
C PHE A 52 4.05 -14.00 -0.05
N ARG A 53 4.61 -13.72 1.14
CA ARG A 53 5.64 -12.68 1.37
C ARG A 53 7.08 -13.17 1.20
N SER A 54 7.27 -14.43 0.81
CA SER A 54 8.57 -14.95 0.34
C SER A 54 8.52 -15.42 -1.13
N ASP A 55 7.33 -15.47 -1.73
CA ASP A 55 7.14 -15.92 -3.09
C ASP A 55 7.79 -14.99 -4.13
N ASN A 56 8.61 -15.56 -5.01
CA ASN A 56 9.36 -14.83 -6.04
C ASN A 56 8.50 -13.95 -6.96
N THR A 57 7.27 -14.36 -7.27
CA THR A 57 6.37 -13.53 -8.10
C THR A 57 5.93 -12.34 -7.28
N ASN A 58 5.42 -12.56 -6.07
CA ASN A 58 4.88 -11.50 -5.22
C ASN A 58 5.94 -10.47 -4.83
N LEU A 59 7.19 -10.90 -4.61
CA LEU A 59 8.35 -10.01 -4.34
C LEU A 59 8.68 -9.04 -5.49
N ARG A 60 8.15 -9.28 -6.70
CA ARG A 60 8.33 -8.40 -7.87
C ARG A 60 7.15 -7.47 -8.12
N PHE A 61 6.03 -7.66 -7.40
CA PHE A 61 4.80 -6.92 -7.63
C PHE A 61 4.36 -6.17 -6.39
N PHE A 62 3.78 -6.84 -5.39
CA PHE A 62 3.14 -6.17 -4.25
C PHE A 62 3.82 -6.40 -2.90
N VAL A 63 4.89 -7.21 -2.83
CA VAL A 63 5.70 -7.40 -1.61
C VAL A 63 7.07 -6.73 -1.80
N PRO A 64 7.22 -5.44 -1.48
CA PRO A 64 8.47 -4.73 -1.67
C PRO A 64 9.60 -5.31 -0.80
N THR A 65 10.81 -5.26 -1.34
CA THR A 65 12.07 -5.67 -0.68
C THR A 65 13.09 -4.54 -0.78
N TYR A 66 13.96 -4.41 0.21
CA TYR A 66 15.16 -3.58 0.16
C TYR A 66 16.27 -4.27 -0.64
N GLY A 67 16.47 -5.57 -0.40
CA GLY A 67 17.42 -6.41 -1.13
C GLY A 67 16.83 -6.95 -2.45
N PRO A 68 17.40 -8.02 -3.01
CA PRO A 68 16.89 -8.63 -4.24
C PRO A 68 15.47 -9.19 -4.12
N PRO A 69 14.54 -8.87 -5.04
CA PRO A 69 14.77 -8.18 -6.31
C PRO A 69 14.62 -6.65 -6.27
N GLY A 70 14.21 -6.05 -5.15
CA GLY A 70 13.90 -4.63 -5.03
C GLY A 70 15.06 -3.66 -5.29
N ASN A 71 16.31 -4.08 -5.06
CA ASN A 71 17.51 -3.32 -5.45
C ASN A 71 18.07 -3.69 -6.84
N SER A 72 17.30 -4.40 -7.67
CA SER A 72 17.66 -4.83 -9.02
C SER A 72 18.82 -5.84 -9.13
N PHE A 73 19.47 -6.23 -8.03
CA PHE A 73 20.45 -7.32 -8.05
C PHE A 73 19.76 -8.69 -8.20
N LYS A 74 20.48 -9.66 -8.78
CA LYS A 74 20.01 -11.05 -8.90
C LYS A 74 20.21 -11.79 -7.57
N LYS A 75 19.31 -12.72 -7.21
CA LYS A 75 19.40 -13.52 -5.96
C LYS A 75 20.74 -14.28 -5.76
N GLY A 76 21.46 -14.60 -6.84
CA GLY A 76 22.77 -15.24 -6.77
C GLY A 76 23.96 -14.29 -6.56
N PHE A 77 23.76 -12.98 -6.71
CA PHE A 77 24.82 -11.98 -6.62
C PHE A 77 25.48 -11.98 -5.24
N LEU A 78 24.67 -11.95 -4.17
CA LEU A 78 25.17 -11.96 -2.80
C LEU A 78 26.02 -13.18 -2.49
N ARG A 79 25.64 -14.37 -2.99
CA ARG A 79 26.40 -15.60 -2.81
C ARG A 79 27.79 -15.51 -3.44
N LYS A 80 27.88 -14.94 -4.65
CA LYS A 80 29.15 -14.74 -5.36
C LYS A 80 30.06 -13.76 -4.61
N ILE A 81 29.51 -12.62 -4.20
CA ILE A 81 30.27 -11.61 -3.45
C ILE A 81 30.76 -12.16 -2.12
N LYS A 82 29.92 -12.89 -1.37
CA LYS A 82 30.33 -13.56 -0.12
C LYS A 82 31.48 -14.54 -0.34
N ALA A 83 31.41 -15.38 -1.38
CA ALA A 83 32.44 -16.36 -1.67
C ALA A 83 33.80 -15.72 -1.99
N ILE A 84 33.80 -14.58 -2.70
CA ILE A 84 35.01 -13.79 -2.98
C ILE A 84 35.56 -13.20 -1.68
N CYS A 85 34.70 -12.51 -0.91
CA CYS A 85 35.12 -11.82 0.30
C CYS A 85 35.61 -12.78 1.38
N ALA A 86 35.04 -13.98 1.49
CA ALA A 86 35.38 -14.95 2.55
C ALA A 86 36.82 -15.48 2.45
N ARG A 87 37.46 -15.34 1.29
CA ARG A 87 38.87 -15.71 1.09
C ARG A 87 39.85 -14.64 1.56
N GLN A 88 39.39 -13.40 1.70
CA GLN A 88 40.24 -12.23 1.92
C GLN A 88 39.95 -11.49 3.23
N TYR A 89 38.74 -11.65 3.78
CA TYR A 89 38.28 -10.86 4.91
C TYR A 89 37.68 -11.70 6.03
N GLY A 90 37.81 -11.19 7.26
CA GLY A 90 37.23 -11.80 8.46
C GLY A 90 35.71 -11.66 8.55
N ARG A 91 35.13 -12.33 9.56
CA ARG A 91 33.68 -12.41 9.79
C ARG A 91 32.98 -11.05 9.82
N ARG A 92 33.58 -10.04 10.47
CA ARG A 92 32.98 -8.70 10.60
C ARG A 92 32.75 -8.04 9.24
N GLN A 93 33.76 -8.09 8.36
CA GLN A 93 33.69 -7.54 7.02
C GLN A 93 32.66 -8.28 6.16
N LEU A 94 32.57 -9.61 6.30
CA LEU A 94 31.56 -10.42 5.59
C LEU A 94 30.14 -10.03 5.97
N LEU A 95 29.88 -9.81 7.27
CA LEU A 95 28.59 -9.35 7.75
C LEU A 95 28.25 -7.93 7.24
N GLU A 96 29.25 -7.05 7.17
CA GLU A 96 29.06 -5.69 6.63
C GLU A 96 28.74 -5.71 5.14
N VAL A 97 29.43 -6.55 4.36
CA VAL A 97 29.12 -6.77 2.94
C VAL A 97 27.71 -7.34 2.78
N GLU A 98 27.34 -8.33 3.58
CA GLU A 98 26.00 -8.90 3.55
C GLU A 98 24.90 -7.86 3.83
N ALA A 99 25.08 -7.06 4.88
CA ALA A 99 24.12 -6.07 5.31
C ALA A 99 23.84 -4.99 4.25
N ARG A 100 24.81 -4.70 3.37
CA ARG A 100 24.67 -3.73 2.26
C ARG A 100 23.88 -4.26 1.07
N PHE A 101 23.77 -5.58 0.91
CA PHE A 101 23.16 -6.18 -0.27
C PHE A 101 21.88 -6.94 0.03
N ASN A 102 21.67 -7.36 1.29
CA ASN A 102 20.43 -8.00 1.72
C ASN A 102 19.35 -7.00 2.17
N GLY A 103 19.63 -5.69 2.14
CA GLY A 103 18.68 -4.65 2.50
C GLY A 103 18.67 -4.24 3.97
N TYR A 104 19.52 -4.84 4.82
CA TYR A 104 19.53 -4.56 6.25
C TYR A 104 19.89 -3.10 6.56
N LYS A 105 20.89 -2.53 5.87
CA LYS A 105 21.34 -1.15 6.13
C LYS A 105 20.27 -0.14 5.76
N GLU A 106 19.58 -0.36 4.65
CA GLU A 106 18.46 0.47 4.18
C GLU A 106 17.28 0.38 5.17
N ALA A 107 16.88 -0.84 5.55
CA ALA A 107 15.84 -1.04 6.56
C ALA A 107 16.19 -0.38 7.90
N TYR A 108 17.45 -0.45 8.31
CA TYR A 108 17.91 0.18 9.55
C TYR A 108 17.90 1.72 9.45
N SER A 109 18.22 2.28 8.28
CA SER A 109 18.12 3.72 8.02
C SER A 109 16.68 4.21 8.14
N ASP A 110 15.75 3.55 7.45
CA ASP A 110 14.32 3.86 7.50
C ASP A 110 13.77 3.70 8.93
N TYR A 111 14.18 2.64 9.62
CA TYR A 111 13.83 2.44 11.03
C TYR A 111 14.33 3.57 11.94
N ARG A 112 15.55 4.08 11.73
CA ARG A 112 16.08 5.22 12.50
C ARG A 112 15.26 6.48 12.25
N ALA A 113 14.93 6.78 11.00
CA ALA A 113 14.08 7.92 10.64
C ALA A 113 12.70 7.79 11.29
N PHE A 114 12.06 6.61 11.18
CA PHE A 114 10.80 6.29 11.85
C PHE A 114 10.89 6.51 13.36
N LYS A 115 11.90 5.91 14.02
CA LYS A 115 12.07 6.00 15.48
C LYS A 115 12.22 7.44 15.96
N ILE A 116 13.04 8.24 15.27
CA ILE A 116 13.26 9.64 15.62
C ILE A 116 11.99 10.46 15.40
N ALA A 117 11.34 10.34 14.24
CA ALA A 117 10.13 11.10 13.95
C ALA A 117 8.99 10.79 14.95
N SER A 118 8.77 9.52 15.27
CA SER A 118 7.77 9.14 16.28
C SER A 118 8.16 9.58 17.70
N SER A 119 9.45 9.78 18.01
CA SER A 119 9.83 10.31 19.33
C SER A 119 9.40 11.77 19.55
N PHE A 120 9.20 12.54 18.46
CA PHE A 120 8.66 13.90 18.54
C PHE A 120 7.13 13.90 18.49
N THR A 121 6.54 13.09 17.62
CA THR A 121 5.09 13.02 17.42
C THR A 121 4.67 11.58 17.16
N ASP A 122 4.06 10.93 18.17
CA ASP A 122 3.46 9.61 18.00
C ASP A 122 1.99 9.60 18.43
N PRO A 123 1.12 10.19 17.61
CA PRO A 123 -0.26 10.39 18.00
C PRO A 123 -1.05 9.10 18.22
N ILE A 124 -0.67 8.03 17.52
CA ILE A 124 -1.43 6.78 17.49
C ILE A 124 -0.63 5.57 18.02
N ASP A 125 0.44 5.80 18.76
CA ASP A 125 1.35 4.77 19.29
C ASP A 125 2.01 3.88 18.21
N LEU A 126 2.39 4.45 17.06
CA LEU A 126 3.15 3.79 16.02
C LEU A 126 4.42 3.09 16.54
N LEU A 127 5.10 3.64 17.54
CA LEU A 127 6.28 3.00 18.13
C LEU A 127 5.96 1.62 18.71
N LYS A 128 4.72 1.33 19.11
CA LYS A 128 4.30 0.00 19.61
C LYS A 128 4.23 -1.06 18.50
N PHE A 129 4.17 -0.65 17.23
CA PHE A 129 4.02 -1.56 16.11
C PHE A 129 5.19 -2.54 15.98
N SER A 130 4.85 -3.82 15.82
CA SER A 130 5.72 -4.88 15.33
C SER A 130 4.95 -5.66 14.27
N GLU A 131 5.53 -5.81 13.09
CA GLU A 131 4.90 -6.51 11.97
C GLU A 131 4.73 -8.00 12.25
N SER A 132 3.64 -8.59 11.78
CA SER A 132 3.37 -10.01 11.91
C SER A 132 4.28 -10.84 11.01
N LYS A 133 4.48 -12.11 11.40
CA LYS A 133 5.14 -13.13 10.57
C LYS A 133 4.20 -13.79 9.56
N VAL A 134 2.94 -13.33 9.45
CA VAL A 134 1.95 -13.92 8.54
C VAL A 134 2.46 -13.77 7.10
N GLY A 135 2.36 -14.82 6.30
CA GLY A 135 2.85 -14.83 4.91
C GLY A 135 4.33 -15.18 4.73
N SER A 136 5.03 -15.58 5.80
CA SER A 136 6.46 -15.94 5.78
C SER A 136 7.33 -14.85 5.13
N PRO A 137 7.42 -13.63 5.70
CA PRO A 137 8.15 -12.54 5.09
C PRO A 137 9.65 -12.82 4.92
N THR A 138 10.18 -12.47 3.76
CA THR A 138 11.61 -12.21 3.58
C THR A 138 11.95 -10.80 4.09
N GLU A 139 13.24 -10.55 4.38
CA GLU A 139 13.71 -9.21 4.79
C GLU A 139 12.92 -8.62 5.97
N HIS A 140 12.56 -9.51 6.88
CA HIS A 140 11.88 -9.17 8.12
C HIS A 140 12.93 -8.97 9.20
N PHE A 141 13.31 -7.71 9.43
CA PHE A 141 14.41 -7.34 10.30
C PHE A 141 13.90 -6.99 11.70
N CYS A 142 14.64 -7.42 12.72
CA CYS A 142 14.33 -7.13 14.12
C CYS A 142 15.16 -5.94 14.61
N PHE A 143 14.49 -4.87 15.04
CA PHE A 143 15.10 -3.69 15.65
C PHE A 143 14.38 -3.39 16.97
N ASN A 144 15.13 -3.32 18.08
CA ASN A 144 14.58 -3.12 19.43
C ASN A 144 13.40 -4.07 19.74
N ASN A 145 13.59 -5.37 19.48
CA ASN A 145 12.62 -6.46 19.70
C ASN A 145 11.30 -6.34 18.91
N LYS A 146 11.27 -5.51 17.86
CA LYS A 146 10.14 -5.33 16.96
C LYS A 146 10.55 -5.64 15.53
N TRP A 147 9.61 -6.19 14.78
CA TRP A 147 9.86 -6.64 13.41
C TRP A 147 9.34 -5.65 12.38
N TYR A 148 10.13 -5.47 11.33
CA TYR A 148 9.88 -4.53 10.26
C TYR A 148 10.31 -5.10 8.91
N SER A 149 9.63 -4.67 7.85
CA SER A 149 9.95 -4.95 6.46
C SER A 149 9.83 -3.64 5.67
N ARG A 150 10.21 -3.67 4.38
CA ARG A 150 10.01 -2.51 3.51
C ARG A 150 8.54 -2.10 3.41
N SER A 151 7.63 -3.08 3.44
CA SER A 151 6.19 -2.82 3.45
C SER A 151 5.80 -1.96 4.64
N SER A 152 6.11 -2.39 5.87
CA SER A 152 5.70 -1.65 7.06
C SER A 152 6.42 -0.30 7.19
N LEU A 153 7.73 -0.24 6.93
CA LEU A 153 8.50 1.01 7.08
C LEU A 153 8.08 2.09 6.09
N ASN A 154 7.71 1.73 4.85
CA ASN A 154 7.17 2.70 3.89
C ASN A 154 5.93 3.42 4.44
N TYR A 155 4.98 2.67 5.02
CA TYR A 155 3.75 3.22 5.61
C TYR A 155 4.02 3.96 6.92
N LEU A 156 4.87 3.41 7.80
CA LEU A 156 5.22 4.08 9.06
C LEU A 156 5.87 5.44 8.82
N LEU A 157 6.79 5.55 7.86
CA LEU A 157 7.41 6.83 7.47
C LEU A 157 6.39 7.80 6.89
N GLY A 158 5.46 7.32 6.06
CA GLY A 158 4.39 8.16 5.52
C GLY A 158 3.42 8.68 6.59
N LEU A 159 3.08 7.87 7.58
CA LEU A 159 2.29 8.30 8.73
C LEU A 159 3.07 9.27 9.62
N CYS A 160 4.37 9.06 9.83
CA CYS A 160 5.22 10.02 10.55
C CYS A 160 5.28 11.37 9.83
N PHE A 161 5.42 11.36 8.49
CA PHE A 161 5.34 12.58 7.69
C PHE A 161 4.02 13.32 7.93
N LEU A 162 2.88 12.62 7.85
CA LEU A 162 1.57 13.21 8.14
C LEU A 162 1.52 13.82 9.54
N PHE A 163 1.97 13.08 10.56
CA PHE A 163 1.86 13.50 11.95
C PHE A 163 2.86 14.59 12.36
N SER A 164 4.00 14.70 11.66
CA SER A 164 4.93 15.81 11.85
C SER A 164 4.28 17.16 11.49
N ILE A 165 3.31 17.15 10.57
CA ILE A 165 2.58 18.34 10.10
C ILE A 165 1.23 18.49 10.84
N PHE A 166 0.54 17.39 11.10
CA PHE A 166 -0.74 17.36 11.82
C PHE A 166 -0.66 16.49 13.09
N PRO A 167 0.06 16.91 14.14
CA PRO A 167 0.33 16.08 15.33
C PRO A 167 -0.91 15.74 16.17
N LYS A 168 -1.98 16.53 16.02
CA LYS A 168 -3.28 16.30 16.69
C LYS A 168 -4.26 15.47 15.86
N PHE A 169 -3.93 15.13 14.62
CA PHE A 169 -4.82 14.34 13.78
C PHE A 169 -4.87 12.88 14.23
N ARG A 170 -6.07 12.29 14.26
CA ARG A 170 -6.34 10.89 14.61
C ARG A 170 -7.40 10.36 13.65
N PRO A 171 -7.03 9.64 12.58
CA PRO A 171 -8.02 9.16 11.63
C PRO A 171 -8.79 7.99 12.21
N LYS A 172 -10.12 8.02 12.14
CA LYS A 172 -10.99 6.89 12.50
C LYS A 172 -11.54 6.20 11.26
N ILE A 173 -11.82 6.95 10.21
CA ILE A 173 -12.33 6.41 8.94
C ILE A 173 -11.25 6.57 7.87
N VAL A 174 -10.67 5.44 7.46
CA VAL A 174 -9.54 5.40 6.50
C VAL A 174 -9.95 4.65 5.24
N LEU A 175 -9.74 5.28 4.08
CA LEU A 175 -9.88 4.66 2.78
C LEU A 175 -8.50 4.52 2.14
N GLU A 176 -8.18 3.31 1.67
CA GLU A 176 -7.01 3.03 0.85
C GLU A 176 -7.45 2.44 -0.48
N ILE A 177 -6.82 2.89 -1.58
CA ILE A 177 -6.95 2.26 -2.90
C ILE A 177 -5.60 1.66 -3.27
N GLY A 178 -5.60 0.37 -3.60
CA GLY A 178 -4.39 -0.37 -3.97
C GLY A 178 -3.49 -0.68 -2.78
N GLY A 179 -4.07 -1.01 -1.61
CA GLY A 179 -3.35 -1.31 -0.38
C GLY A 179 -2.55 -2.62 -0.39
N GLY A 180 -2.64 -3.39 -1.48
CA GLY A 180 -1.96 -4.67 -1.61
C GLY A 180 -2.47 -5.66 -0.59
N PHE A 181 -1.56 -6.24 0.22
CA PHE A 181 -1.93 -7.26 1.21
C PHE A 181 -2.42 -6.70 2.55
N GLY A 182 -2.60 -5.38 2.70
CA GLY A 182 -3.24 -4.78 3.89
C GLY A 182 -2.32 -4.48 5.08
N ILE A 183 -1.05 -4.16 4.82
CA ILE A 183 -0.10 -3.79 5.89
C ILE A 183 -0.51 -2.51 6.64
N LEU A 184 -1.13 -1.54 5.97
CA LEU A 184 -1.65 -0.34 6.61
C LEU A 184 -2.76 -0.69 7.61
N ALA A 185 -3.64 -1.63 7.26
CA ALA A 185 -4.67 -2.13 8.17
C ALA A 185 -4.05 -2.75 9.43
N GLU A 186 -2.94 -3.50 9.31
CA GLU A 186 -2.23 -4.06 10.46
C GLU A 186 -1.61 -2.97 11.35
N ILE A 187 -0.97 -1.96 10.73
CA ILE A 187 -0.40 -0.82 11.44
C ILE A 187 -1.49 -0.09 12.25
N LEU A 188 -2.59 0.27 11.60
CA LEU A 188 -3.70 0.97 12.24
C LEU A 188 -4.42 0.09 13.28
N GLY A 189 -4.56 -1.21 13.01
CA GLY A 189 -5.17 -2.15 13.95
C GLY A 189 -4.37 -2.36 15.24
N LYS A 190 -3.05 -2.24 15.17
CA LYS A 190 -2.13 -2.30 16.33
C LYS A 190 -1.87 -0.93 16.98
N SER A 191 -2.46 0.13 16.44
CA SER A 191 -2.42 1.48 17.01
C SER A 191 -3.43 1.64 18.16
N ASN A 192 -3.40 2.79 18.83
CA ASN A 192 -4.38 3.15 19.86
C ASN A 192 -5.68 3.77 19.31
N ILE A 193 -5.94 3.72 18.00
CA ILE A 193 -7.16 4.26 17.41
C ILE A 193 -8.39 3.43 17.84
N GLU A 194 -9.28 4.08 18.57
CA GLU A 194 -10.61 3.59 18.92
C GLU A 194 -11.61 3.83 17.78
N ASN A 195 -12.55 2.89 17.61
CA ASN A 195 -13.60 2.94 16.57
C ASN A 195 -13.01 3.16 15.17
N LEU A 196 -11.91 2.46 14.87
CA LEU A 196 -11.29 2.43 13.55
C LEU A 196 -12.22 1.71 12.57
N HIS A 197 -12.48 2.33 11.43
CA HIS A 197 -13.05 1.70 10.25
C HIS A 197 -12.12 1.94 9.07
N TYR A 198 -11.58 0.85 8.54
CA TYR A 198 -10.63 0.87 7.44
C TYR A 198 -11.20 0.10 6.26
N LEU A 199 -11.18 0.72 5.08
CA LEU A 199 -11.56 0.09 3.81
C LEU A 199 -10.37 0.11 2.86
N ASN A 200 -9.94 -1.08 2.42
CA ASN A 200 -9.07 -1.23 1.26
C ASN A 200 -9.90 -1.62 0.03
N LEU A 201 -9.69 -0.87 -1.05
CA LEU A 201 -10.25 -1.13 -2.37
C LEU A 201 -9.14 -1.57 -3.31
N ASP A 202 -9.20 -2.82 -3.78
CA ASP A 202 -8.13 -3.40 -4.59
C ASP A 202 -8.68 -4.35 -5.67
N LEU A 203 -7.82 -4.78 -6.57
CA LEU A 203 -8.10 -5.77 -7.60
C LEU A 203 -8.17 -7.17 -6.98
N TYR A 204 -8.87 -8.09 -7.64
CA TYR A 204 -8.74 -9.51 -7.33
C TYR A 204 -7.48 -10.10 -8.00
N PRO A 205 -6.68 -10.95 -7.33
CA PRO A 205 -6.88 -11.57 -6.00
C PRO A 205 -6.33 -10.76 -4.81
N MET A 206 -5.81 -9.54 -5.02
CA MET A 206 -5.18 -8.74 -3.96
C MET A 206 -6.12 -8.48 -2.78
N VAL A 207 -7.38 -8.15 -3.06
CA VAL A 207 -8.41 -7.95 -2.02
C VAL A 207 -8.59 -9.19 -1.13
N SER A 208 -8.54 -10.40 -1.70
CA SER A 208 -8.72 -11.64 -0.94
C SER A 208 -7.48 -11.99 -0.12
N ILE A 209 -6.28 -11.75 -0.68
CA ILE A 209 -5.02 -11.87 0.06
C ILE A 209 -5.01 -10.93 1.28
N ALA A 210 -5.51 -9.70 1.12
CA ALA A 210 -5.59 -8.73 2.21
C ALA A 210 -6.60 -9.16 3.28
N GLU A 211 -7.80 -9.62 2.88
CA GLU A 211 -8.81 -10.15 3.81
C GLU A 211 -8.23 -11.28 4.68
N ASP A 212 -7.57 -12.27 4.05
CA ASP A 212 -6.98 -13.41 4.75
C ASP A 212 -5.80 -12.99 5.63
N TYR A 213 -4.94 -12.10 5.14
CA TYR A 213 -3.78 -11.60 5.87
C TYR A 213 -4.21 -10.93 7.18
N VAL A 214 -5.13 -9.97 7.08
CA VAL A 214 -5.59 -9.18 8.23
C VAL A 214 -6.44 -10.04 9.16
N THR A 215 -7.31 -10.90 8.63
CA THR A 215 -8.03 -11.91 9.46
C THR A 215 -7.05 -12.75 10.26
N THR A 216 -5.94 -13.17 9.66
CA THR A 216 -4.93 -14.00 10.35
C THR A 216 -4.13 -13.20 11.40
N CYS A 217 -3.78 -11.94 11.09
CA CYS A 217 -3.10 -11.05 12.03
C CYS A 217 -3.90 -10.82 13.30
N PHE A 218 -5.22 -10.66 13.18
CA PHE A 218 -6.12 -10.32 14.27
C PHE A 218 -7.03 -11.47 14.73
N LYS A 219 -6.73 -12.72 14.35
CA LYS A 219 -7.58 -13.90 14.66
C LYS A 219 -7.92 -14.09 16.14
N LYS A 220 -7.08 -13.56 17.05
CA LYS A 220 -7.28 -13.63 18.51
C LYS A 220 -7.90 -12.37 19.10
N ASP A 221 -8.03 -11.30 18.33
CA ASP A 221 -8.54 -10.01 18.78
C ASP A 221 -10.01 -9.85 18.37
N LYS A 222 -10.90 -10.04 19.34
CA LYS A 222 -12.36 -9.93 19.13
C LYS A 222 -12.84 -8.52 18.82
N LYS A 223 -12.01 -7.48 19.04
CA LYS A 223 -12.36 -6.08 18.75
C LYS A 223 -11.98 -5.65 17.33
N ARG A 224 -11.22 -6.47 16.62
CA ARG A 224 -10.62 -6.14 15.31
C ARG A 224 -11.21 -7.05 14.25
N LEU A 225 -12.48 -6.79 13.91
CA LEU A 225 -13.30 -7.64 13.03
C LEU A 225 -13.14 -7.27 11.55
N VAL A 226 -13.37 -8.25 10.69
CA VAL A 226 -13.32 -8.11 9.23
C VAL A 226 -14.70 -8.32 8.64
N THR A 227 -15.20 -7.36 7.86
CA THR A 227 -16.51 -7.47 7.21
C THR A 227 -16.55 -8.64 6.23
N LYS A 228 -17.49 -9.56 6.44
CA LYS A 228 -17.60 -10.80 5.65
C LYS A 228 -18.48 -10.68 4.42
N LYS A 229 -19.49 -9.80 4.44
CA LYS A 229 -20.44 -9.61 3.35
C LYS A 229 -20.25 -8.23 2.72
N ILE A 230 -20.02 -8.21 1.42
CA ILE A 230 -19.92 -6.97 0.64
C ILE A 230 -21.35 -6.41 0.45
N PRO A 231 -21.61 -5.13 0.75
CA PRO A 231 -22.91 -4.52 0.49
C PRO A 231 -23.30 -4.57 -1.00
N SER A 232 -24.57 -4.87 -1.28
CA SER A 232 -25.11 -4.95 -2.65
C SER A 232 -25.45 -3.58 -3.25
N GLY A 233 -25.67 -2.55 -2.43
CA GLY A 233 -25.98 -1.18 -2.84
C GLY A 233 -25.06 -0.16 -2.18
N GLN A 234 -25.54 1.08 -2.07
CA GLN A 234 -24.78 2.16 -1.44
C GLN A 234 -24.48 1.86 0.03
N PHE A 235 -23.29 2.26 0.49
CA PHE A 235 -22.87 2.03 1.87
C PHE A 235 -21.91 3.12 2.36
N SER A 236 -21.76 3.25 3.68
CA SER A 236 -20.74 4.10 4.31
C SER A 236 -19.70 3.23 5.02
N ILE A 237 -18.43 3.66 5.03
CA ILE A 237 -17.35 2.96 5.74
C ILE A 237 -17.66 2.81 7.25
N LYS A 238 -18.35 3.79 7.85
CA LYS A 238 -18.71 3.77 9.27
C LYS A 238 -19.63 2.61 9.67
N GLU A 239 -20.35 2.04 8.70
CA GLU A 239 -21.32 0.96 8.91
C GLU A 239 -20.67 -0.42 8.79
N LEU A 240 -19.39 -0.46 8.39
CA LEU A 240 -18.63 -1.68 8.24
C LEU A 240 -17.94 -2.05 9.56
N GLU A 241 -17.39 -3.26 9.60
CA GLU A 241 -16.52 -3.71 10.69
C GLU A 241 -15.21 -2.92 10.69
N THR A 242 -14.32 -3.23 11.65
CA THR A 242 -13.02 -2.56 11.77
C THR A 242 -12.23 -2.55 10.47
N PHE A 243 -12.22 -3.67 9.75
CA PHE A 243 -11.55 -3.79 8.46
C PHE A 243 -12.50 -4.31 7.39
N SER A 244 -12.39 -3.74 6.20
CA SER A 244 -13.10 -4.16 5.00
C SER A 244 -12.17 -4.19 3.80
N PHE A 245 -12.34 -5.22 2.97
CA PHE A 245 -11.54 -5.45 1.78
C PHE A 245 -12.49 -5.76 0.64
N PHE A 246 -12.73 -4.78 -0.23
CA PHE A 246 -13.67 -4.91 -1.34
C PHE A 246 -13.01 -4.70 -2.71
N PRO A 247 -13.58 -5.26 -3.78
CA PRO A 247 -13.16 -4.92 -5.13
C PRO A 247 -13.18 -3.41 -5.38
N ASN A 248 -12.18 -2.92 -6.09
CA ASN A 248 -11.99 -1.51 -6.44
C ASN A 248 -13.23 -0.83 -7.04
N TYR A 249 -14.05 -1.53 -7.84
CA TYR A 249 -15.28 -0.97 -8.41
C TYR A 249 -16.34 -0.57 -7.35
N LYS A 250 -16.23 -1.06 -6.11
CA LYS A 250 -17.15 -0.70 -5.01
C LYS A 250 -17.02 0.74 -4.54
N ILE A 251 -16.02 1.48 -5.03
CA ILE A 251 -15.96 2.93 -4.84
C ILE A 251 -17.20 3.65 -5.39
N GLU A 252 -17.86 3.11 -6.41
CA GLU A 252 -19.08 3.67 -7.00
C GLU A 252 -20.28 3.67 -6.04
N ASP A 253 -20.31 2.70 -5.15
CA ASP A 253 -21.39 2.50 -4.17
C ASP A 253 -21.09 3.27 -2.86
N LEU A 254 -19.86 3.76 -2.69
CA LEU A 254 -19.42 4.36 -1.44
C LEU A 254 -19.97 5.78 -1.22
N ARG A 255 -20.48 6.06 -0.03
CA ARG A 255 -21.06 7.34 0.39
C ARG A 255 -20.53 7.77 1.76
N GLY A 256 -20.84 9.00 2.14
CA GLY A 256 -20.46 9.58 3.42
C GLY A 256 -19.15 10.35 3.35
N SER A 257 -18.44 10.42 4.48
CA SER A 257 -17.18 11.16 4.60
C SER A 257 -16.10 10.33 5.28
N ILE A 258 -14.85 10.55 4.90
CA ILE A 258 -13.69 9.85 5.46
C ILE A 258 -12.73 10.84 6.13
N ASP A 259 -11.89 10.37 7.04
CA ASP A 259 -10.87 11.22 7.67
C ASP A 259 -9.60 11.30 6.83
N LEU A 260 -9.13 10.13 6.37
CA LEU A 260 -7.87 9.99 5.66
C LEU A 260 -8.05 9.13 4.41
N PHE A 261 -7.61 9.65 3.27
CA PHE A 261 -7.39 8.86 2.08
C PHE A 261 -5.90 8.55 1.92
N VAL A 262 -5.56 7.31 1.61
CA VAL A 262 -4.18 6.85 1.39
C VAL A 262 -4.06 6.19 0.02
N ASN A 263 -2.99 6.52 -0.71
CA ASN A 263 -2.58 5.76 -1.90
C ASN A 263 -1.05 5.67 -1.98
N PHE A 264 -0.50 4.48 -1.74
CA PHE A 264 0.94 4.26 -1.78
C PHE A 264 1.27 3.40 -2.99
N ILE A 265 2.03 3.96 -3.93
CA ILE A 265 2.69 3.29 -5.06
C ILE A 265 1.69 2.75 -6.12
N SER A 266 0.39 2.79 -5.85
CA SER A 266 -0.64 2.22 -6.71
C SER A 266 -1.06 3.15 -7.86
N PHE A 267 -1.34 4.44 -7.62
CA PHE A 267 -1.80 5.34 -8.69
C PHE A 267 -0.78 5.51 -9.82
N GLN A 268 0.51 5.50 -9.53
CA GLN A 268 1.55 5.57 -10.57
C GLN A 268 1.55 4.35 -11.51
N GLU A 269 0.85 3.26 -11.19
CA GLU A 269 0.75 2.05 -12.03
C GLU A 269 -0.52 2.03 -12.88
N MET A 270 -1.24 3.16 -12.92
CA MET A 270 -2.49 3.36 -13.61
C MET A 270 -2.39 4.52 -14.60
N GLU A 271 -3.23 4.48 -15.63
CA GLU A 271 -3.33 5.58 -16.59
C GLU A 271 -4.03 6.81 -15.98
N PRO A 272 -3.74 8.04 -16.47
CA PRO A 272 -4.24 9.27 -15.85
C PRO A 272 -5.77 9.39 -15.77
N ASP A 273 -6.50 8.83 -16.73
CA ASP A 273 -7.97 8.83 -16.75
C ASP A 273 -8.55 7.92 -15.65
N ILE A 274 -7.93 6.76 -15.41
CA ILE A 274 -8.26 5.87 -14.30
C ILE A 274 -8.00 6.56 -12.96
N VAL A 275 -6.83 7.20 -12.81
CA VAL A 275 -6.47 7.94 -11.59
C VAL A 275 -7.44 9.10 -11.35
N SER A 276 -7.74 9.89 -12.38
CA SER A 276 -8.71 10.99 -12.30
C SER A 276 -10.10 10.49 -11.86
N ASN A 277 -10.55 9.36 -12.40
CA ASN A 277 -11.81 8.75 -11.97
C ASN A 277 -11.80 8.41 -10.47
N TYR A 278 -10.78 7.71 -9.96
CA TYR A 278 -10.71 7.41 -8.52
C TYR A 278 -10.65 8.67 -7.67
N ILE A 279 -9.84 9.65 -8.06
CA ILE A 279 -9.70 10.92 -7.33
C ILE A 279 -11.06 11.62 -7.25
N ASN A 280 -11.81 11.71 -8.35
CA ASN A 280 -13.14 12.32 -8.34
C ASN A 280 -14.09 11.63 -7.35
N LYS A 281 -14.08 10.29 -7.29
CA LYS A 281 -14.89 9.55 -6.30
C LYS A 281 -14.40 9.79 -4.87
N VAL A 282 -13.09 9.84 -4.65
CA VAL A 282 -12.49 10.14 -3.34
C VAL A 282 -12.83 11.56 -2.88
N GLN A 283 -12.79 12.56 -3.77
CA GLN A 283 -13.13 13.95 -3.42
C GLN A 283 -14.58 14.07 -2.93
N ASN A 284 -15.51 13.31 -3.51
CA ASN A 284 -16.90 13.25 -3.05
C ASN A 284 -17.04 12.72 -1.61
N LEU A 285 -16.07 11.93 -1.14
CA LEU A 285 -16.00 11.44 0.25
C LEU A 285 -15.31 12.44 1.19
N ARG A 286 -14.92 13.61 0.68
CA ARG A 286 -14.43 14.76 1.45
C ARG A 286 -13.37 14.39 2.52
N PRO A 287 -12.32 13.60 2.22
CA PRO A 287 -11.23 13.36 3.17
C PRO A 287 -10.74 14.65 3.82
N LYS A 288 -10.42 14.60 5.11
CA LYS A 288 -9.77 15.74 5.77
C LYS A 288 -8.35 15.91 5.25
N LEU A 289 -7.65 14.80 5.09
CA LEU A 289 -6.29 14.71 4.58
C LEU A 289 -6.17 13.61 3.52
N VAL A 290 -5.27 13.85 2.57
CA VAL A 290 -4.90 12.90 1.52
C VAL A 290 -3.40 12.67 1.63
N LEU A 291 -2.98 11.42 1.79
CA LEU A 291 -1.58 11.03 1.89
C LEU A 291 -1.22 10.09 0.73
N ILE A 292 -0.29 10.53 -0.12
CA ILE A 292 0.09 9.84 -1.34
C ILE A 292 1.58 9.54 -1.29
N ARG A 293 2.00 8.36 -1.74
CA ARG A 293 3.42 8.04 -2.01
C ARG A 293 3.56 7.55 -3.44
N ASN A 294 4.37 8.20 -4.28
CA ASN A 294 4.62 7.76 -5.66
C ASN A 294 6.06 8.06 -6.08
N LEU A 295 6.46 7.61 -7.27
CA LEU A 295 7.66 8.08 -7.93
C LEU A 295 7.45 9.53 -8.38
N ARG A 296 8.31 10.46 -7.94
CA ARG A 296 8.24 11.88 -8.32
C ARG A 296 8.31 12.06 -9.83
N GLU A 297 9.18 11.29 -10.45
CA GLU A 297 9.43 11.30 -11.90
C GLU A 297 8.38 10.49 -12.69
N GLY A 298 7.41 9.90 -12.01
CA GLY A 298 6.40 9.02 -12.59
C GLY A 298 6.94 7.62 -12.90
N LYS A 299 6.02 6.70 -13.17
CA LYS A 299 6.36 5.33 -13.59
C LYS A 299 6.94 5.34 -15.00
N GLN A 300 7.85 4.42 -15.28
CA GLN A 300 8.49 4.32 -16.60
C GLN A 300 7.44 4.12 -17.71
N VAL A 301 7.61 4.88 -18.80
CA VAL A 301 6.81 4.71 -20.02
C VAL A 301 7.15 3.38 -20.67
N ARG A 302 6.12 2.62 -21.02
CA ARG A 302 6.24 1.33 -21.68
C ARG A 302 6.86 1.49 -23.07
N LYS A 303 7.90 0.70 -23.35
CA LYS A 303 8.50 0.54 -24.68
C LYS A 303 8.30 -0.90 -25.16
N GLY A 304 7.41 -1.12 -26.14
CA GLY A 304 7.11 -2.43 -26.72
C GLY A 304 6.56 -3.45 -25.70
N LYS A 305 7.33 -4.50 -25.41
CA LYS A 305 6.94 -5.58 -24.46
C LYS A 305 7.41 -5.34 -23.02
N SER A 306 8.05 -4.21 -22.72
CA SER A 306 8.47 -3.88 -21.35
C SER A 306 7.28 -3.58 -20.43
N ILE A 307 7.53 -3.64 -19.13
CA ILE A 307 6.57 -3.29 -18.08
C ILE A 307 6.63 -1.76 -17.88
N GLY A 308 5.48 -1.10 -17.88
CA GLY A 308 5.36 0.35 -17.72
C GLY A 308 3.92 0.83 -17.92
N VAL A 309 3.72 2.14 -17.84
CA VAL A 309 2.46 2.83 -18.17
C VAL A 309 2.56 3.49 -19.54
N GLU A 310 1.43 3.82 -20.17
CA GLU A 310 1.44 4.57 -21.43
C GLU A 310 1.69 6.07 -21.15
N LYS A 311 1.04 6.64 -20.12
CA LYS A 311 1.28 8.01 -19.67
C LYS A 311 1.51 8.08 -18.16
N PRO A 312 2.66 8.58 -17.69
CA PRO A 312 2.92 8.71 -16.27
C PRO A 312 2.04 9.79 -15.64
N VAL A 313 1.66 9.57 -14.38
CA VAL A 313 1.02 10.57 -13.52
C VAL A 313 2.11 11.20 -12.65
N LEU A 314 2.29 12.51 -12.80
CA LEU A 314 3.27 13.30 -12.06
C LEU A 314 2.61 14.07 -10.91
N LYS A 315 3.44 14.67 -10.06
CA LYS A 315 3.01 15.51 -8.93
C LYS A 315 1.96 16.55 -9.32
N GLU A 316 2.22 17.31 -10.38
CA GLU A 316 1.32 18.35 -10.87
C GLU A 316 -0.02 17.78 -11.35
N ASN A 317 -0.03 16.54 -11.87
CA ASN A 317 -1.27 15.87 -12.23
C ASN A 317 -2.09 15.56 -10.98
N TYR A 318 -1.48 15.05 -9.90
CA TYR A 318 -2.19 14.82 -8.64
C TYR A 318 -2.77 16.12 -8.07
N ILE A 319 -1.99 17.20 -8.05
CA ILE A 319 -2.45 18.51 -7.56
C ILE A 319 -3.65 19.02 -8.37
N ASN A 320 -3.59 18.90 -9.70
CA ASN A 320 -4.68 19.33 -10.58
C ASN A 320 -5.93 18.45 -10.45
N MET A 321 -5.76 17.14 -10.29
CA MET A 321 -6.87 16.19 -10.13
C MET A 321 -7.55 16.34 -8.76
N PHE A 322 -6.79 16.57 -7.69
CA PHE A 322 -7.32 16.89 -6.35
C PHE A 322 -7.69 18.37 -6.23
N SER A 323 -8.57 18.84 -7.11
CA SER A 323 -8.98 20.24 -7.24
C SER A 323 -9.59 20.86 -5.98
N ASP A 324 -10.19 20.07 -5.08
CA ASP A 324 -10.76 20.53 -3.80
C ASP A 324 -9.72 20.61 -2.67
N TYR A 325 -8.46 20.29 -2.96
CA TYR A 325 -7.37 20.20 -2.00
C TYR A 325 -6.23 21.15 -2.37
N VAL A 326 -5.40 21.44 -1.37
CA VAL A 326 -4.12 22.14 -1.55
C VAL A 326 -3.01 21.22 -1.09
N LEU A 327 -1.89 21.23 -1.81
CA LEU A 327 -0.66 20.60 -1.34
C LEU A 327 -0.18 21.36 -0.10
N VAL A 328 0.03 20.63 1.00
CA VAL A 328 0.56 21.18 2.25
C VAL A 328 2.07 21.02 2.26
N GLU A 329 2.55 19.83 1.92
CA GLU A 329 3.98 19.51 1.91
C GLU A 329 4.24 18.31 1.00
N SER A 330 5.48 18.19 0.53
CA SER A 330 6.01 17.04 -0.19
C SER A 330 7.39 16.64 0.35
N ASN A 331 7.68 15.33 0.38
CA ASN A 331 8.93 14.85 0.96
C ASN A 331 9.55 13.69 0.17
N VAL A 332 10.84 13.82 -0.19
CA VAL A 332 11.63 12.77 -0.85
C VAL A 332 12.74 12.23 0.04
N LEU A 333 13.22 13.02 1.00
CA LEU A 333 14.50 12.73 1.68
C LEU A 333 14.29 12.08 3.05
N GLU A 334 13.62 12.76 3.97
CA GLU A 334 13.49 12.35 5.38
C GLU A 334 12.53 11.17 5.56
N TYR A 335 11.42 11.19 4.84
CA TYR A 335 10.35 10.19 4.91
C TYR A 335 10.14 9.48 3.57
N GLY A 336 10.57 10.10 2.47
CA GLY A 336 10.60 9.51 1.13
C GLY A 336 11.80 8.59 0.92
N LEU A 337 12.20 8.42 -0.34
CA LEU A 337 13.47 7.78 -0.68
C LEU A 337 14.06 8.43 -1.94
N LYS A 338 15.23 9.06 -1.81
CA LYS A 338 16.04 9.47 -2.95
C LYS A 338 16.79 8.27 -3.50
N THR A 339 16.58 7.93 -4.77
CA THR A 339 17.22 6.78 -5.42
C THR A 339 18.39 7.21 -6.30
N VAL A 340 19.32 6.29 -6.54
CA VAL A 340 20.53 6.54 -7.35
C VAL A 340 20.24 6.66 -8.85
N ASP A 341 19.13 6.09 -9.31
CA ASP A 341 18.68 6.11 -10.70
C ASP A 341 17.75 7.29 -11.01
N GLY A 342 17.49 8.14 -10.02
CA GLY A 342 16.64 9.31 -10.16
C GLY A 342 15.14 9.03 -10.16
N PHE A 343 14.67 7.80 -9.89
CA PHE A 343 13.26 7.46 -9.66
C PHE A 343 12.92 7.50 -8.16
N ASN A 344 12.73 8.71 -7.65
CA ASN A 344 12.64 8.98 -6.23
C ASN A 344 11.23 8.72 -5.69
N SER A 345 11.13 8.05 -4.53
CA SER A 345 9.85 7.91 -3.83
C SER A 345 9.53 9.21 -3.07
N GLU A 346 8.51 9.92 -3.54
CA GLU A 346 7.99 11.15 -2.95
C GLU A 346 6.68 10.88 -2.20
N LEU A 347 6.55 11.48 -1.03
CA LEU A 347 5.30 11.62 -0.29
C LEU A 347 4.67 12.98 -0.61
N LEU A 348 3.36 13.01 -0.81
CA LEU A 348 2.55 14.22 -0.95
C LEU A 348 1.48 14.21 0.14
N LEU A 349 1.35 15.33 0.84
CA LEU A 349 0.29 15.54 1.81
C LEU A 349 -0.60 16.69 1.35
N LEU A 350 -1.86 16.39 1.09
CA LEU A 350 -2.85 17.39 0.69
C LEU A 350 -3.92 17.56 1.77
N LYS A 351 -4.42 18.78 1.90
CA LYS A 351 -5.49 19.15 2.82
C LYS A 351 -6.64 19.78 2.07
N ARG A 352 -7.87 19.44 2.46
CA ARG A 352 -9.08 19.99 1.85
C ARG A 352 -9.11 21.51 2.00
N LYS A 353 -9.46 22.23 0.92
CA LYS A 353 -9.70 23.68 0.93
C LYS A 353 -10.81 24.01 1.93
N LYS A 354 -10.68 25.13 2.65
CA LYS A 354 -11.82 25.66 3.40
C LYS A 354 -12.90 26.04 2.39
N GLU A 355 -14.13 25.58 2.60
CA GLU A 355 -15.26 26.05 1.80
C GLU A 355 -15.35 27.57 2.00
N LYS A 356 -15.41 28.32 0.90
CA LYS A 356 -15.77 29.73 0.98
C LYS A 356 -17.20 29.74 1.53
N ARG A 357 -17.37 30.22 2.77
CA ARG A 357 -18.71 30.58 3.24
C ARG A 357 -19.16 31.70 2.31
N HIS A 358 -20.15 31.43 1.48
CA HIS A 358 -20.93 32.51 0.89
C HIS A 358 -21.68 33.11 2.08
N GLU A 359 -21.19 34.24 2.58
CA GLU A 359 -21.92 35.13 3.49
C GLU A 359 -23.10 35.75 2.77
#